data_AF-A0A9D8SNJ0-F1
#
_entry.id   AF-A0A9D8SNJ0-F1
#
_cell.length_a   1.000
_cell.length_b   1.000
_cell.length_c   1.000
_cell.angle_alpha   90.00
_cell.angle_beta   90.00
_cell.angle_gamma   90.00
#
_symmetry.space_group_name_H-M   'P 1'
#
loop_
_entity.id
_entity.type
_entity.pdbx_description
1 polymer ?
#
loop_
_entity_poly.entity_id
_entity_poly.type
_entity_poly.pdbx_seq_one_letter_code
_entity_poly.pdbx_strand_id
1 'polypeptide(L)'
;MPFIWPWTRISCPFCFEEFHLSEAPTRPSESKALFPDEKMRDFLGMTYPPEMPMAIEPHGSWLLRSVRKFHLPLCREVTPESPIRICPKCHLYLPQALANWNRRSNIIAIVGSRSSGKSNYFGVLLKQLETRYAAELNFGFRPQMTFDVREMRRMDSRKLYERRYGQRLFRDHRVIQQTERSEVDADIKIPLIYRLTLSQTVRGKERLRAIDLVIFDAAGEDLSTMRNFHSFGRYALNASGIIVMVDPFRYPAIYRKLPPEIRNKIPAPDAIGGNPGEILDYYLSYKTNESA
;
A
#
# COMPACT_ATOMS: atom_id res chain seq x y z
N MET A 1 -23.42 -11.92 -16.02
CA MET A 1 -22.33 -10.95 -15.77
C MET A 1 -22.78 -10.02 -14.67
N PRO A 2 -21.95 -9.67 -13.68
CA PRO A 2 -22.35 -8.70 -12.67
C PRO A 2 -22.50 -7.32 -13.32
N PHE A 3 -23.61 -6.66 -13.04
CA PHE A 3 -23.86 -5.28 -13.43
C PHE A 3 -22.95 -4.37 -12.59
N ILE A 4 -22.18 -3.52 -13.25
CA ILE A 4 -21.27 -2.57 -12.61
C ILE A 4 -21.73 -1.19 -13.04
N TRP A 5 -21.84 -0.27 -12.09
CA TRP A 5 -22.24 1.09 -12.43
C TRP A 5 -21.06 1.82 -13.09
N PRO A 6 -21.28 2.56 -14.19
CA PRO A 6 -20.23 3.24 -14.96
C PRO A 6 -19.37 4.22 -14.18
N TRP A 7 -19.91 4.76 -13.09
CA TRP A 7 -19.25 5.72 -12.20
C TRP A 7 -18.47 5.05 -11.07
N THR A 8 -18.50 3.72 -10.97
CA THR A 8 -17.82 3.05 -9.87
C THR A 8 -16.33 2.92 -10.15
N ARG A 9 -15.51 3.52 -9.30
CA ARG A 9 -14.05 3.52 -9.43
C ARG A 9 -13.43 2.55 -8.42
N ILE A 10 -12.30 1.98 -8.79
CA ILE A 10 -11.38 1.33 -7.85
C ILE A 10 -10.14 2.21 -7.67
N SER A 11 -9.52 2.13 -6.50
CA SER A 11 -8.23 2.76 -6.24
C SER A 11 -7.09 1.75 -6.38
N CYS A 12 -6.03 2.10 -7.09
CA CYS A 12 -4.83 1.28 -7.16
C CYS A 12 -4.15 1.21 -5.78
N PRO A 13 -3.84 0.02 -5.24
CA PRO A 13 -3.18 -0.07 -3.93
C PRO A 13 -1.71 0.36 -3.98
N PHE A 14 -1.13 0.56 -5.18
CA PHE A 14 0.27 0.98 -5.34
C PHE A 14 0.40 2.48 -5.56
N CYS A 15 -0.34 3.04 -6.53
CA CYS A 15 -0.23 4.45 -6.93
C CYS A 15 -1.44 5.32 -6.60
N PHE A 16 -2.48 4.76 -5.99
CA PHE A 16 -3.71 5.44 -5.57
C PHE A 16 -4.54 6.09 -6.66
N GLU A 17 -4.18 5.88 -7.94
CA GLU A 17 -4.99 6.34 -9.05
C GLU A 17 -6.37 5.66 -9.00
N GLU A 18 -7.41 6.46 -9.11
CA GLU A 18 -8.77 5.97 -9.25
C GLU A 18 -9.14 5.80 -10.72
N PHE A 19 -9.58 4.62 -11.09
CA PHE A 19 -9.97 4.32 -12.48
C PHE A 19 -11.13 3.34 -12.52
N HIS A 20 -11.81 3.29 -13.65
CA HIS A 20 -12.84 2.28 -13.87
C HIS A 20 -12.17 0.96 -14.28
N LEU A 21 -12.64 -0.17 -13.76
CA LEU A 21 -11.99 -1.47 -14.00
C LEU A 21 -11.94 -1.87 -15.50
N SER A 22 -12.79 -1.29 -16.34
CA SER A 22 -12.76 -1.49 -17.80
C SER A 22 -11.58 -0.81 -18.50
N GLU A 23 -10.94 0.14 -17.83
CA GLU A 23 -9.76 0.88 -18.30
C GLU A 23 -8.47 0.14 -17.95
N ALA A 24 -8.53 -0.89 -17.10
CA ALA A 24 -7.38 -1.67 -16.69
C ALA A 24 -6.83 -2.49 -17.88
N PRO A 25 -5.58 -2.27 -18.30
CA PRO A 25 -4.91 -3.16 -19.25
C PRO A 25 -4.69 -4.53 -18.62
N THR A 26 -4.34 -5.51 -19.44
CA THR A 26 -4.00 -6.85 -18.96
C THR A 26 -2.61 -7.29 -19.40
N ARG A 27 -1.99 -8.17 -18.62
CA ARG A 27 -0.75 -8.86 -18.95
C ARG A 27 -0.95 -10.36 -18.94
N PRO A 28 -0.31 -11.12 -19.84
CA PRO A 28 -0.26 -12.56 -19.68
C PRO A 28 0.47 -12.91 -18.37
N SER A 29 0.06 -14.01 -17.74
CA SER A 29 0.66 -14.48 -16.49
C SER A 29 2.12 -14.90 -16.68
N GLU A 30 2.42 -15.46 -17.85
CA GLU A 30 3.76 -15.82 -18.30
C GLU A 30 3.92 -15.43 -19.77
N SER A 31 5.06 -14.85 -20.13
CA SER A 31 5.41 -14.51 -21.51
C SER A 31 6.93 -14.54 -21.65
N LYS A 32 7.42 -15.12 -22.75
CA LYS A 32 8.84 -15.06 -23.13
C LYS A 32 9.20 -13.75 -23.82
N ALA A 33 8.23 -13.10 -24.46
CA ALA A 33 8.42 -11.79 -25.07
C ALA A 33 8.26 -10.70 -24.00
N LEU A 34 9.33 -9.95 -23.76
CA LEU A 34 9.37 -8.84 -22.84
C LEU A 34 9.61 -7.54 -23.61
N PHE A 35 9.01 -6.46 -23.11
CA PHE A 35 9.07 -5.14 -23.71
C PHE A 35 9.36 -4.12 -22.60
N PRO A 36 10.08 -3.02 -22.92
CA PRO A 36 10.28 -1.92 -21.99
C PRO A 36 8.95 -1.32 -21.50
N ASP A 37 8.79 -1.19 -20.18
CA ASP A 37 7.63 -0.54 -19.55
C ASP A 37 7.95 0.84 -18.96
N GLU A 38 7.71 1.87 -19.77
CA GLU A 38 7.91 3.29 -19.41
C GLU A 38 7.08 3.73 -18.19
N LYS A 39 5.81 3.30 -18.09
CA LYS A 39 4.94 3.71 -16.98
C LYS A 39 5.39 3.08 -15.66
N MET A 40 5.87 1.84 -15.70
CA MET A 40 6.44 1.18 -14.52
C MET A 40 7.77 1.83 -14.11
N ARG A 41 8.61 2.21 -15.08
CA ARG A 41 9.85 2.97 -14.82
C ARG A 41 9.56 4.23 -14.03
N ASP A 42 8.63 5.05 -14.52
CA ASP A 42 8.31 6.34 -13.94
C ASP A 42 7.77 6.22 -12.51
N PHE A 43 6.93 5.20 -12.27
CA PHE A 43 6.41 4.92 -10.93
C PHE A 43 7.51 4.48 -9.97
N LEU A 44 8.31 3.49 -10.36
CA LEU A 44 9.38 2.95 -9.52
C LEU A 44 10.54 3.95 -9.37
N GLY A 45 10.68 4.91 -10.28
CA GLY A 45 11.81 5.85 -10.30
C GLY A 45 13.10 5.21 -10.79
N MET A 46 12.99 4.23 -11.70
CA MET A 46 14.15 3.53 -12.27
C MET A 46 14.80 4.36 -13.38
N THR A 47 16.12 4.23 -13.56
CA THR A 47 16.84 4.92 -14.66
C THR A 47 16.44 4.39 -16.04
N TYR A 48 16.21 3.07 -16.14
CA TYR A 48 15.86 2.39 -17.38
C TYR A 48 14.53 1.64 -17.22
N PRO A 49 13.72 1.56 -18.28
CA PRO A 49 12.47 0.83 -18.23
C PRO A 49 12.69 -0.67 -18.02
N PRO A 50 11.99 -1.29 -17.06
CA PRO A 50 12.10 -2.73 -16.84
C PRO A 50 11.45 -3.49 -18.00
N GLU A 51 12.03 -4.64 -18.32
CA GLU A 51 11.48 -5.56 -19.31
C GLU A 51 10.32 -6.36 -18.70
N MET A 52 9.11 -6.15 -19.22
CA MET A 52 7.88 -6.76 -18.71
C MET A 52 7.08 -7.39 -19.86
N PRO A 53 6.22 -8.39 -19.58
CA PRO A 53 5.25 -8.85 -20.58
C PRO A 53 4.43 -7.69 -21.14
N MET A 54 4.09 -7.75 -22.43
CA MET A 54 3.35 -6.68 -23.11
C MET A 54 2.04 -6.37 -22.37
N ALA A 55 1.80 -5.08 -22.10
CA ALA A 55 0.53 -4.60 -21.61
C ALA A 55 -0.47 -4.54 -22.77
N ILE A 56 -1.56 -5.29 -22.66
CA ILE A 56 -2.64 -5.31 -23.64
C ILE A 56 -3.70 -4.32 -23.18
N GLU A 57 -3.75 -3.17 -23.85
CA GLU A 57 -4.75 -2.13 -23.61
C GLU A 57 -6.16 -2.63 -23.96
N PRO A 58 -7.21 -2.18 -23.24
CA PRO A 58 -8.59 -2.56 -23.53
C PRO A 58 -9.02 -2.00 -24.91
N HIS A 59 -9.08 -2.89 -25.89
CA HIS A 59 -9.50 -2.63 -27.26
C HIS A 59 -10.99 -2.90 -27.46
N GLY A 60 -11.62 -2.13 -28.37
CA GLY A 60 -13.03 -2.26 -28.74
C GLY A 60 -13.59 -0.94 -29.30
N SER A 61 -14.58 -1.03 -30.20
CA SER A 61 -15.34 0.13 -30.69
C SER A 61 -15.98 0.91 -29.54
N TRP A 62 -16.29 2.19 -29.76
CA TRP A 62 -16.88 3.06 -28.72
C TRP A 62 -18.15 2.45 -28.09
N LEU A 63 -18.98 1.77 -28.89
CA LEU A 63 -20.15 1.00 -28.44
C LEU A 63 -19.76 -0.12 -27.46
N LEU A 64 -18.75 -0.93 -27.81
CA LEU A 64 -18.27 -2.03 -26.95
C LEU A 64 -17.64 -1.50 -25.66
N ARG A 65 -16.94 -0.36 -25.71
CA ARG A 65 -16.40 0.32 -24.51
C ARG A 65 -17.53 0.81 -23.60
N SER A 66 -18.60 1.40 -24.15
CA SER A 66 -19.77 1.82 -23.38
C SER A 66 -20.46 0.63 -22.72
N VAL A 67 -20.65 -0.48 -23.43
CA VAL A 67 -21.25 -1.71 -22.86
C VAL A 67 -20.38 -2.29 -21.73
N ARG A 68 -19.06 -2.30 -21.88
CA ARG A 68 -18.13 -2.77 -20.84
C ARG A 68 -18.13 -1.91 -19.57
N LYS A 69 -18.57 -0.64 -19.64
CA LYS A 69 -18.78 0.18 -18.43
C LYS A 69 -19.94 -0.34 -17.57
N PHE A 70 -20.95 -0.93 -18.20
CA PHE A 70 -22.12 -1.51 -17.51
C PHE A 70 -21.94 -3.00 -17.18
N HIS A 71 -21.18 -3.73 -18.01
CA HIS A 71 -21.00 -5.17 -17.90
C HIS A 71 -19.53 -5.56 -18.09
N LEU A 72 -18.77 -5.74 -17.01
CA LEU A 72 -17.47 -6.39 -17.12
C LEU A 72 -17.61 -7.91 -17.05
N PRO A 73 -16.95 -8.66 -17.95
CA PRO A 73 -16.60 -10.04 -17.66
C PRO A 73 -15.59 -10.01 -16.49
N LEU A 74 -16.09 -10.33 -15.29
CA LEU A 74 -15.20 -10.73 -14.20
C LEU A 74 -14.70 -12.13 -14.53
N CYS A 75 -13.39 -12.36 -14.45
CA CYS A 75 -12.82 -13.70 -14.52
C CYS A 75 -13.35 -14.49 -13.31
N ARG A 76 -14.42 -15.26 -13.52
CA ARG A 76 -15.00 -16.13 -12.48
C ARG A 76 -14.08 -17.31 -12.17
N GLU A 77 -13.26 -17.69 -13.12
CA GLU A 77 -12.28 -18.77 -13.01
C GLU A 77 -10.93 -18.21 -13.45
N VAL A 78 -10.06 -17.92 -12.47
CA VAL A 78 -8.68 -17.52 -12.74
C VAL A 78 -7.89 -18.80 -12.92
N THR A 79 -7.72 -19.24 -14.15
CA THR A 79 -6.71 -20.25 -14.49
C THR A 79 -5.31 -19.62 -14.39
N PRO A 80 -4.23 -20.41 -14.20
CA PRO A 80 -2.86 -19.89 -14.18
C PRO A 80 -2.49 -19.07 -15.44
N GLU A 81 -3.17 -19.35 -16.55
CA GLU A 81 -3.01 -18.74 -17.88
C GLU A 81 -3.87 -17.48 -18.08
N SER A 82 -4.79 -17.18 -17.15
CA SER A 82 -5.67 -16.03 -17.28
C SER A 82 -4.88 -14.72 -17.26
N PRO A 83 -5.21 -13.77 -18.15
CA PRO A 83 -4.53 -12.48 -18.19
C PRO A 83 -4.84 -11.68 -16.91
N ILE A 84 -3.80 -11.10 -16.33
CA ILE A 84 -3.86 -10.38 -15.06
C ILE A 84 -4.07 -8.90 -15.35
N ARG A 85 -5.02 -8.28 -14.66
CA ARG A 85 -5.23 -6.83 -14.76
C ARG A 85 -4.07 -6.08 -14.12
N ILE A 86 -3.63 -5.02 -14.80
CA ILE A 86 -2.63 -4.08 -14.31
C ILE A 86 -3.25 -2.70 -14.14
N CYS A 87 -2.63 -1.86 -13.32
CA CYS A 87 -3.04 -0.46 -13.20
C CYS A 87 -2.73 0.30 -14.51
N PRO A 88 -3.66 1.08 -15.09
CA PRO A 88 -3.39 1.88 -16.30
C PRO A 88 -2.31 2.95 -16.11
N LYS A 89 -2.06 3.37 -14.86
CA LYS A 89 -1.13 4.44 -14.52
C LYS A 89 0.27 3.95 -14.18
N CYS A 90 0.42 3.03 -13.23
CA CYS A 90 1.73 2.52 -12.80
C CYS A 90 2.11 1.16 -13.39
N HIS A 91 1.20 0.52 -14.15
CA HIS A 91 1.40 -0.79 -14.76
C HIS A 91 1.71 -1.96 -13.81
N LEU A 92 1.61 -1.78 -12.49
CA LEU A 92 1.73 -2.86 -11.51
C LEU A 92 0.50 -3.79 -11.54
N TYR A 93 0.74 -5.06 -11.24
CA TYR A 93 -0.29 -6.11 -11.20
C TYR A 93 -1.29 -5.85 -10.07
N LEU A 94 -2.57 -5.70 -10.41
CA LEU A 94 -3.61 -5.50 -9.42
C LEU A 94 -3.86 -6.80 -8.64
N PRO A 95 -4.01 -6.74 -7.30
CA PRO A 95 -4.40 -7.90 -6.52
C PRO A 95 -5.71 -8.49 -7.05
N GLN A 96 -5.79 -9.83 -7.13
CA GLN A 96 -6.90 -10.53 -7.79
C GLN A 96 -8.27 -10.09 -7.28
N ALA A 97 -8.39 -9.80 -6.00
CA ALA A 97 -9.67 -9.45 -5.42
C ALA A 97 -10.13 -8.02 -5.72
N LEU A 98 -9.20 -7.10 -5.97
CA LEU A 98 -9.50 -5.80 -6.57
C LEU A 98 -9.83 -5.96 -8.06
N ALA A 99 -9.05 -6.80 -8.75
CA ALA A 99 -9.27 -7.11 -10.17
C ALA A 99 -10.63 -7.79 -10.43
N ASN A 100 -11.18 -8.53 -9.46
CA ASN A 100 -12.46 -9.23 -9.55
C ASN A 100 -13.62 -8.47 -8.88
N TRP A 101 -13.49 -7.15 -8.67
CA TRP A 101 -14.58 -6.28 -8.21
C TRP A 101 -15.24 -6.70 -6.88
N ASN A 102 -14.61 -7.54 -6.08
CA ASN A 102 -15.36 -8.19 -5.01
C ASN A 102 -15.69 -7.19 -3.88
N ARG A 103 -14.82 -6.24 -3.53
CA ARG A 103 -15.02 -5.34 -2.37
C ARG A 103 -14.24 -4.03 -2.51
N ARG A 104 -14.69 -2.98 -1.81
CA ARG A 104 -13.93 -1.73 -1.64
C ARG A 104 -12.68 -2.01 -0.80
N SER A 105 -11.50 -1.67 -1.31
CA SER A 105 -10.26 -1.67 -0.54
C SER A 105 -10.25 -0.43 0.35
N ASN A 106 -10.27 -0.62 1.67
CA ASN A 106 -10.12 0.50 2.60
C ASN A 106 -8.65 0.63 2.97
N ILE A 107 -8.01 1.67 2.48
CA ILE A 107 -6.59 1.86 2.63
C ILE A 107 -6.36 2.56 3.98
N ILE A 108 -5.51 2.00 4.84
CA ILE A 108 -5.12 2.65 6.09
C ILE A 108 -3.75 3.26 5.88
N ALA A 109 -3.65 4.58 5.97
CA ALA A 109 -2.39 5.30 5.92
C ALA A 109 -1.71 5.33 7.28
N ILE A 110 -0.39 5.18 7.29
CA ILE A 110 0.37 5.30 8.52
C ILE A 110 1.51 6.29 8.33
N VAL A 111 1.52 7.30 9.19
CA VAL A 111 2.42 8.45 9.10
C VAL A 111 3.10 8.67 10.45
N GLY A 112 4.31 9.20 10.46
CA GLY A 112 5.04 9.48 11.69
C GLY A 112 6.47 9.92 11.44
N SER A 113 7.07 10.64 12.38
CA SER A 113 8.42 11.21 12.25
C SER A 113 9.51 10.15 12.00
N ARG A 114 10.63 10.57 11.41
CA ARG A 114 11.82 9.71 11.27
C ARG A 114 12.24 9.21 12.65
N SER A 115 12.65 7.94 12.73
CA SER A 115 13.05 7.25 13.98
C SER A 115 11.94 6.98 15.01
N SER A 116 10.66 7.19 14.70
CA SER A 116 9.57 6.90 15.66
C SER A 116 9.24 5.42 15.87
N GLY A 117 10.10 4.51 15.41
CA GLY A 117 9.93 3.06 15.58
C GLY A 117 8.90 2.42 14.64
N LYS A 118 8.35 3.14 13.65
CA LYS A 118 7.35 2.65 12.67
C LYS A 118 7.63 1.25 12.12
N SER A 119 8.79 1.05 11.49
CA SER A 119 9.17 -0.21 10.86
C SER A 119 9.21 -1.39 11.83
N ASN A 120 9.75 -1.17 13.04
CA ASN A 120 9.78 -2.17 14.09
C ASN A 120 8.35 -2.48 14.58
N TYR A 121 7.55 -1.45 14.81
CA TYR A 121 6.15 -1.60 15.21
C TYR A 121 5.34 -2.38 14.17
N PHE A 122 5.47 -2.10 12.87
CA PHE A 122 4.74 -2.84 11.83
C PHE A 122 5.20 -4.27 11.69
N GLY A 123 6.51 -4.51 11.75
CA GLY A 123 7.06 -5.84 11.76
C GLY A 123 6.41 -6.70 12.84
N VAL A 124 6.30 -6.15 14.06
CA VAL A 124 5.64 -6.84 15.17
C VAL A 124 4.12 -6.91 14.99
N LEU A 125 3.45 -5.81 14.65
CA LEU A 125 2.00 -5.73 14.51
C LEU A 125 1.49 -6.74 13.49
N LEU A 126 2.10 -6.81 12.31
CA LEU A 126 1.70 -7.75 11.26
C LEU A 126 1.84 -9.20 11.70
N LYS A 127 2.94 -9.53 12.39
CA LYS A 127 3.12 -10.86 12.98
C LYS A 127 2.02 -11.18 13.98
N GLN A 128 1.75 -10.27 14.91
CA GLN A 128 0.74 -10.49 15.96
C GLN A 128 -0.69 -10.58 15.41
N LEU A 129 -1.03 -9.74 14.43
CA LEU A 129 -2.31 -9.84 13.71
C LEU A 129 -2.48 -11.21 13.06
N GLU A 130 -1.41 -11.73 12.47
CA GLU A 130 -1.43 -13.01 11.77
C GLU A 130 -1.44 -14.22 12.72
N THR A 131 -0.66 -14.20 13.81
CA THR A 131 -0.46 -15.38 14.66
C THR A 131 -1.36 -15.45 15.88
N ARG A 132 -1.71 -14.30 16.47
CA ARG A 132 -2.42 -14.24 17.76
C ARG A 132 -3.82 -13.68 17.57
N TYR A 133 -3.92 -12.44 17.09
CA TYR A 133 -5.18 -11.72 17.11
C TYR A 133 -6.20 -12.25 16.09
N ALA A 134 -5.78 -12.78 14.94
CA ALA A 134 -6.68 -13.43 14.00
C ALA A 134 -7.49 -14.56 14.66
N ALA A 135 -6.84 -15.35 15.52
CA ALA A 135 -7.49 -16.41 16.29
C ALA A 135 -8.33 -15.85 17.44
N GLU A 136 -7.75 -14.98 18.30
CA GLU A 136 -8.43 -14.45 19.49
C GLU A 136 -9.69 -13.64 19.15
N LEU A 137 -9.65 -12.89 18.05
CA LEU A 137 -10.74 -11.99 17.63
C LEU A 137 -11.57 -12.55 16.47
N ASN A 138 -11.33 -13.82 16.09
CA ASN A 138 -12.05 -14.55 15.06
C ASN A 138 -12.18 -13.78 13.72
N PHE A 139 -11.06 -13.23 13.23
CA PHE A 139 -10.98 -12.64 11.90
C PHE A 139 -9.95 -13.39 11.04
N GLY A 140 -10.22 -13.49 9.75
CA GLY A 140 -9.22 -13.97 8.80
C GLY A 140 -8.24 -12.85 8.48
N PHE A 141 -6.94 -13.15 8.52
CA PHE A 141 -5.88 -12.23 8.13
C PHE A 141 -4.96 -12.93 7.16
N ARG A 142 -4.97 -12.53 5.89
CA ARG A 142 -4.24 -13.24 4.83
C ARG A 142 -3.44 -12.26 3.96
N PRO A 143 -2.16 -12.55 3.69
CA PRO A 143 -1.41 -11.73 2.74
C PRO A 143 -2.07 -11.79 1.36
N GLN A 144 -1.94 -10.71 0.60
CA GLN A 144 -2.35 -10.61 -0.79
C GLN A 144 -1.11 -10.47 -1.69
N MET A 145 -1.32 -10.63 -3.00
CA MET A 145 -0.26 -10.40 -3.97
C MET A 145 0.16 -8.92 -3.98
N THR A 146 1.46 -8.71 -3.95
CA THR A 146 2.17 -7.45 -4.13
C THR A 146 3.22 -7.64 -5.26
N PHE A 147 4.23 -6.79 -5.31
CA PHE A 147 5.27 -6.80 -6.34
C PHE A 147 6.67 -7.00 -5.74
N ASP A 148 7.56 -7.66 -6.45
CA ASP A 148 8.98 -7.67 -6.13
C ASP A 148 9.74 -6.87 -7.19
N VAL A 149 10.31 -5.75 -6.78
CA VAL A 149 11.10 -4.85 -7.65
C VAL A 149 12.42 -5.50 -8.07
N ARG A 150 12.95 -6.48 -7.31
CA ARG A 150 14.23 -7.12 -7.65
C ARG A 150 14.09 -8.14 -8.77
N GLU A 151 12.98 -8.87 -8.73
CA GLU A 151 12.68 -9.96 -9.66
C GLU A 151 11.66 -9.56 -10.73
N MET A 152 11.18 -8.31 -10.69
CA MET A 152 10.18 -7.74 -11.60
C MET A 152 8.95 -8.62 -11.81
N ARG A 153 8.46 -9.22 -10.72
CA ARG A 153 7.31 -10.14 -10.74
C ARG A 153 6.40 -9.97 -9.54
N ARG A 154 5.22 -10.58 -9.62
CA ARG A 154 4.29 -10.66 -8.48
C ARG A 154 4.92 -11.48 -7.35
N MET A 155 4.71 -11.03 -6.13
CA MET A 155 5.17 -11.69 -4.92
C MET A 155 4.05 -11.71 -3.87
N ASP A 156 4.01 -12.72 -3.02
CA ASP A 156 3.10 -12.72 -1.86
C ASP A 156 3.60 -11.72 -0.81
N SER A 157 2.70 -10.88 -0.25
CA SER A 157 3.08 -9.89 0.78
C SER A 157 3.79 -10.50 1.99
N ARG A 158 3.54 -11.77 2.32
CA ARG A 158 4.28 -12.48 3.38
C ARG A 158 5.76 -12.62 3.04
N LYS A 159 6.12 -12.92 1.79
CA LYS A 159 7.54 -13.04 1.39
C LYS A 159 8.25 -11.70 1.50
N LEU A 160 7.57 -10.63 1.07
CA LEU A 160 8.09 -9.27 1.18
C LEU A 160 8.25 -8.85 2.65
N TYR A 161 7.27 -9.19 3.49
CA TYR A 161 7.32 -8.99 4.93
C TYR A 161 8.50 -9.73 5.59
N GLU A 162 8.74 -11.00 5.25
CA GLU A 162 9.84 -11.78 5.81
C GLU A 162 11.20 -11.16 5.43
N ARG A 163 11.33 -10.68 4.19
CA ARG A 163 12.53 -9.98 3.69
C ARG A 163 12.79 -8.67 4.43
N ARG A 164 11.76 -7.86 4.67
CA ARG A 164 11.90 -6.53 5.27
C ARG A 164 11.97 -6.55 6.79
N TYR A 165 11.19 -7.41 7.44
CA TYR A 165 10.94 -7.38 8.87
C TYR A 165 11.20 -8.72 9.55
N GLY A 166 10.57 -9.79 9.04
CA GLY A 166 10.45 -11.06 9.75
C GLY A 166 11.79 -11.68 10.12
N GLN A 167 12.71 -11.79 9.16
CA GLN A 167 14.05 -12.34 9.41
C GLN A 167 14.82 -11.54 10.45
N ARG A 168 14.89 -10.21 10.31
CA ARG A 168 15.65 -9.36 11.22
C ARG A 168 15.08 -9.37 12.64
N LEU A 169 13.77 -9.16 12.78
CA LEU A 169 13.14 -9.01 14.10
C LEU A 169 13.05 -10.32 14.87
N PHE A 170 12.69 -11.42 14.21
CA PHE A 170 12.31 -12.66 14.89
C PHE A 170 13.32 -13.79 14.75
N ARG A 171 14.17 -13.79 13.72
CA ARG A 171 15.22 -14.80 13.55
C ARG A 171 16.58 -14.27 14.01
N ASP A 172 16.94 -13.08 13.55
CA ASP A 172 18.26 -12.50 13.82
C ASP A 172 18.26 -11.65 15.11
N HIS A 173 17.09 -11.40 15.70
CA HIS A 173 16.85 -10.57 16.89
C HIS A 173 17.48 -9.17 16.82
N ARG A 174 17.40 -8.55 15.64
CA ARG A 174 17.91 -7.21 15.35
C ARG A 174 16.78 -6.25 15.02
N VAL A 175 16.91 -5.03 15.52
CA VAL A 175 16.01 -3.94 15.16
C VAL A 175 16.14 -3.59 13.68
N ILE A 176 15.03 -3.16 13.08
CA ILE A 176 15.04 -2.61 11.75
C ILE A 176 15.76 -1.27 11.79
N GLN A 177 16.85 -1.18 11.03
CA GLN A 177 17.58 0.06 10.83
C GLN A 177 16.71 1.08 10.09
N GLN A 178 17.07 2.34 10.23
CA GLN A 178 16.31 3.47 9.70
C GLN A 178 16.02 3.27 8.21
N THR A 179 14.73 3.32 7.85
CA THR A 179 14.28 3.17 6.45
C THR A 179 14.95 4.22 5.58
N GLU A 180 15.61 3.78 4.51
CA GLU A 180 16.21 4.67 3.52
C GLU A 180 15.11 5.45 2.77
N ARG A 181 15.49 6.47 2.00
CA ARG A 181 14.52 7.24 1.21
C ARG A 181 14.00 6.40 0.04
N SER A 182 12.73 6.57 -0.33
CA SER A 182 12.13 5.89 -1.48
C SER A 182 12.77 6.25 -2.84
N GLU A 183 13.60 7.29 -2.87
CA GLU A 183 14.44 7.68 -4.01
C GLU A 183 15.64 6.73 -4.23
N VAL A 184 16.09 6.05 -3.17
CA VAL A 184 17.27 5.17 -3.18
C VAL A 184 16.86 3.71 -3.34
N ASP A 185 15.75 3.29 -2.70
CA ASP A 185 15.23 1.94 -2.80
C ASP A 185 13.76 1.93 -3.26
N ALA A 186 13.55 1.53 -4.52
CA ALA A 186 12.23 1.38 -5.10
C ALA A 186 11.39 0.28 -4.43
N ASP A 187 12.00 -0.66 -3.68
CA ASP A 187 11.28 -1.63 -2.86
C ASP A 187 10.37 -0.89 -1.87
N ILE A 188 10.82 0.22 -1.27
CA ILE A 188 10.06 0.99 -0.26
C ILE A 188 8.72 1.50 -0.79
N LYS A 189 8.61 1.77 -2.10
CA LYS A 189 7.35 2.18 -2.77
C LYS A 189 6.33 1.06 -2.90
N ILE A 190 6.75 -0.20 -2.72
CA ILE A 190 5.86 -1.35 -2.77
C ILE A 190 5.24 -1.60 -1.39
N PRO A 191 3.90 -1.57 -1.27
CA PRO A 191 3.22 -1.82 -0.02
C PRO A 191 3.12 -3.31 0.32
N LEU A 192 2.95 -3.57 1.60
CA LEU A 192 2.40 -4.82 2.07
C LEU A 192 0.87 -4.77 1.99
N ILE A 193 0.26 -5.78 1.36
CA ILE A 193 -1.18 -5.85 1.18
C ILE A 193 -1.70 -7.06 1.95
N TYR A 194 -2.56 -6.82 2.93
CA TYR A 194 -3.19 -7.86 3.73
C TYR A 194 -4.70 -7.74 3.66
N ARG A 195 -5.38 -8.87 3.61
CA ARG A 195 -6.82 -8.95 3.69
C ARG A 195 -7.26 -9.34 5.08
N LEU A 196 -8.05 -8.47 5.69
CA LEU A 196 -8.78 -8.74 6.91
C LEU A 196 -10.22 -9.14 6.55
N THR A 197 -10.68 -10.31 6.96
CA THR A 197 -12.05 -10.80 6.76
C THR A 197 -12.77 -11.01 8.09
N LEU A 198 -13.90 -10.37 8.27
CA LEU A 198 -14.78 -10.51 9.44
C LEU A 198 -16.04 -11.26 9.03
N SER A 199 -16.35 -12.38 9.69
CA SER A 199 -17.70 -12.96 9.62
C SER A 199 -18.58 -12.29 10.67
N GLN A 200 -19.73 -11.79 10.27
CA GLN A 200 -20.73 -11.28 11.19
C GLN A 200 -22.09 -11.87 10.86
N THR A 201 -22.71 -12.52 11.84
CA THR A 201 -24.09 -12.97 11.73
C THR A 201 -25.02 -11.79 11.99
N VAL A 202 -25.72 -11.32 10.96
CA VAL A 202 -26.71 -10.24 11.08
C VAL A 202 -28.07 -10.80 10.66
N ARG A 203 -29.04 -10.79 11.59
CA ARG A 203 -30.39 -11.35 11.38
C ARG A 203 -30.36 -12.80 10.86
N GLY A 204 -29.53 -13.65 11.45
CA GLY A 204 -29.41 -15.07 11.08
C GLY A 204 -28.71 -15.35 9.74
N LYS A 205 -28.24 -14.32 9.03
CA LYS A 205 -27.42 -14.47 7.81
C LYS A 205 -25.97 -14.12 8.11
N GLU A 206 -25.05 -15.02 7.77
CA GLU A 206 -23.62 -14.69 7.78
C GLU A 206 -23.31 -13.65 6.70
N ARG A 207 -22.75 -12.52 7.13
CA ARG A 207 -22.17 -11.50 6.27
C ARG A 207 -20.67 -11.49 6.45
N LEU A 208 -19.97 -11.94 5.42
CA LEU A 208 -18.53 -11.78 5.31
C LEU A 208 -18.20 -10.36 4.86
N ARG A 209 -17.62 -9.55 5.74
CA ARG A 209 -16.97 -8.28 5.39
C ARG A 209 -15.49 -8.55 5.17
N ALA A 210 -14.88 -7.89 4.19
CA ALA A 210 -13.43 -7.90 4.09
C ALA A 210 -12.90 -6.51 3.74
N ILE A 211 -11.71 -6.24 4.22
CA ILE A 211 -10.97 -5.00 4.08
C ILE A 211 -9.55 -5.36 3.65
N ASP A 212 -9.07 -4.70 2.59
CA ASP A 212 -7.66 -4.81 2.20
C ASP A 212 -6.88 -3.69 2.87
N LEU A 213 -6.03 -4.06 3.83
CA LEU A 213 -5.09 -3.21 4.52
C LEU A 213 -3.82 -3.07 3.67
N VAL A 214 -3.56 -1.86 3.18
CA VAL A 214 -2.39 -1.52 2.39
C VAL A 214 -1.44 -0.69 3.26
N ILE A 215 -0.29 -1.26 3.59
CA ILE A 215 0.66 -0.67 4.54
C ILE A 215 1.91 -0.27 3.76
N PHE A 216 2.23 1.02 3.84
CA PHE A 216 3.49 1.56 3.37
C PHE A 216 4.40 1.86 4.56
N ASP A 217 5.66 1.49 4.46
CA ASP A 217 6.69 1.88 5.43
C ASP A 217 7.65 2.82 4.73
N ALA A 218 7.31 4.11 4.65
CA ALA A 218 8.26 5.13 4.24
C ALA A 218 8.66 6.04 5.40
N ALA A 219 9.79 6.71 5.20
CA ALA A 219 10.26 7.73 6.11
C ALA A 219 9.25 8.91 6.17
N GLY A 220 9.02 9.45 7.36
CA GLY A 220 8.12 10.61 7.55
C GLY A 220 8.59 11.89 6.86
N GLU A 221 9.85 11.95 6.40
CA GLU A 221 10.42 13.04 5.60
C GLU A 221 10.06 12.93 4.11
N ASP A 222 9.67 11.75 3.61
CA ASP A 222 9.15 11.61 2.24
C ASP A 222 7.81 12.37 2.05
N LEU A 223 7.29 12.97 3.13
CA LEU A 223 6.11 13.83 3.15
C LEU A 223 6.44 15.32 3.00
N SER A 224 7.70 15.73 3.24
CA SER A 224 8.09 17.16 3.25
C SER A 224 8.56 17.69 1.90
N THR A 225 8.76 16.81 0.91
CA THR A 225 9.18 17.21 -0.45
C THR A 225 8.03 17.01 -1.44
N MET A 226 7.67 18.03 -2.23
CA MET A 226 6.52 18.00 -3.15
C MET A 226 6.51 16.80 -4.13
N ARG A 227 7.69 16.30 -4.53
CA ARG A 227 7.81 15.17 -5.47
C ARG A 227 7.42 13.83 -4.86
N ASN A 228 7.74 13.61 -3.58
CA ASN A 228 7.38 12.39 -2.83
C ASN A 228 5.94 12.46 -2.30
N PHE A 229 5.40 13.67 -2.13
CA PHE A 229 3.98 13.92 -1.82
C PHE A 229 3.02 13.47 -2.94
N HIS A 230 3.41 13.44 -4.22
CA HIS A 230 2.52 12.89 -5.25
C HIS A 230 2.26 11.39 -5.08
N SER A 231 3.21 10.64 -4.51
CA SER A 231 3.04 9.21 -4.23
C SER A 231 2.46 8.96 -2.83
N PHE A 232 2.90 9.71 -1.81
CA PHE A 232 2.49 9.53 -0.41
C PHE A 232 1.36 10.44 0.07
N GLY A 233 1.22 11.63 -0.49
CA GLY A 233 0.09 12.53 -0.25
C GLY A 233 -1.20 11.92 -0.76
N ARG A 234 -1.19 11.32 -1.97
CA ARG A 234 -2.33 10.55 -2.48
C ARG A 234 -2.70 9.36 -1.61
N TYR A 235 -1.71 8.70 -1.00
CA TYR A 235 -1.94 7.62 -0.03
C TYR A 235 -2.75 8.10 1.17
N ALA A 236 -2.35 9.19 1.82
CA ALA A 236 -3.05 9.73 2.98
C ALA A 236 -4.39 10.39 2.63
N LEU A 237 -4.49 11.07 1.48
CA LEU A 237 -5.73 11.72 1.02
C LEU A 237 -6.82 10.68 0.71
N ASN A 238 -6.44 9.55 0.10
CA ASN A 238 -7.37 8.47 -0.24
C ASN A 238 -7.47 7.40 0.85
N ALA A 239 -6.83 7.61 2.01
CA ALA A 239 -6.93 6.67 3.11
C ALA A 239 -8.32 6.73 3.76
N SER A 240 -8.87 5.55 4.02
CA SER A 240 -10.08 5.39 4.84
C SER A 240 -9.83 5.63 6.33
N GLY A 241 -8.56 5.61 6.75
CA GLY A 241 -8.13 5.93 8.11
C GLY A 241 -6.64 6.19 8.16
N ILE A 242 -6.21 7.03 9.11
CA ILE A 242 -4.80 7.38 9.29
C ILE A 242 -4.38 6.99 10.72
N ILE A 243 -3.30 6.24 10.84
CA ILE A 243 -2.62 5.97 12.10
C ILE A 243 -1.39 6.89 12.17
N VAL A 244 -1.27 7.66 13.26
CA VAL A 244 -0.13 8.57 13.45
C VAL A 244 0.76 8.00 14.55
N MET A 245 2.04 7.77 14.24
CA MET A 245 3.05 7.31 15.18
C MET A 245 3.97 8.46 15.61
N VAL A 246 3.95 8.74 16.90
CA VAL A 246 4.61 9.89 17.51
C VAL A 246 5.66 9.39 18.50
N ASP A 247 6.90 9.84 18.34
CA ASP A 247 7.94 9.64 19.36
C ASP A 247 7.90 10.82 20.35
N PRO A 248 7.45 10.59 21.60
CA PRO A 248 7.32 11.67 22.57
C PRO A 248 8.68 12.28 22.95
N PHE A 249 9.78 11.54 22.84
CA PHE A 249 11.10 12.05 23.22
C PHE A 249 11.70 12.98 22.17
N ARG A 250 11.14 13.01 20.96
CA ARG A 250 11.49 13.99 19.93
C ARG A 250 10.91 15.38 20.19
N TYR A 251 9.98 15.52 21.13
CA TYR A 251 9.42 16.83 21.48
C TYR A 251 10.27 17.51 22.55
N PRO A 252 10.90 18.67 22.26
CA PRO A 252 11.73 19.36 23.24
C PRO A 252 10.99 19.69 24.54
N ALA A 253 9.70 20.02 24.44
CA ALA A 253 8.85 20.31 25.60
C ALA A 253 8.64 19.09 26.51
N ILE A 254 8.56 17.88 25.95
CA ILE A 254 8.43 16.63 26.71
C ILE A 254 9.79 16.23 27.26
N TYR A 255 10.83 16.25 26.41
CA TYR A 255 12.19 15.89 26.79
C TYR A 255 12.72 16.72 27.97
N ARG A 256 12.47 18.03 27.97
CA ARG A 256 12.86 18.94 29.07
C ARG A 256 12.14 18.67 30.39
N LYS A 257 10.99 17.99 30.36
CA LYS A 257 10.25 17.59 31.57
C LYS A 257 10.70 16.22 32.12
N LEU A 258 11.52 15.47 31.39
CA LEU A 258 12.02 14.17 31.86
C LEU A 258 13.01 14.33 33.01
N PRO A 259 12.97 13.44 34.03
CA PRO A 259 13.98 13.38 35.07
C PRO A 259 15.40 13.22 34.49
N PRO A 260 16.44 13.77 35.14
CA PRO A 260 17.82 13.69 34.66
C PRO A 260 18.30 12.25 34.43
N GLU A 261 17.89 11.29 35.26
CA GLU A 261 18.33 9.89 35.13
C GLU A 261 17.83 9.22 33.86
N ILE A 262 16.66 9.65 33.38
CA ILE A 262 16.04 9.17 32.13
C ILE A 262 16.63 9.93 30.94
N ARG A 263 16.80 11.25 31.08
CA ARG A 263 17.36 12.12 30.04
C ARG A 263 18.76 11.68 29.60
N ASN A 264 19.59 11.24 30.54
CA ASN A 264 20.96 10.76 30.28
C ASN A 264 20.99 9.41 29.54
N LYS A 265 19.87 8.70 29.45
CA LYS A 265 19.76 7.39 28.78
C LYS A 265 19.11 7.46 27.39
N ILE A 266 18.62 8.63 26.99
CA ILE A 266 17.88 8.82 25.74
C ILE A 266 18.58 9.89 24.91
N PRO A 267 18.80 9.67 23.59
CA PRO A 267 19.35 10.69 22.71
C PRO A 267 18.58 12.01 22.82
N ALA A 268 19.30 13.14 22.82
CA ALA A 268 18.67 14.44 22.75
C ALA A 268 17.80 14.55 21.49
N PRO A 269 16.75 15.41 21.48
CA PRO A 269 16.00 15.65 20.26
C PRO A 269 16.93 16.29 19.22
N ASP A 270 17.44 15.49 18.28
CA ASP A 270 18.18 16.01 17.13
C ASP A 270 17.24 16.94 16.35
N ALA A 271 17.69 18.15 16.00
CA ALA A 271 16.89 19.17 15.30
C ALA A 271 16.40 18.76 13.90
N ILE A 272 16.70 17.54 13.45
CA ILE A 272 16.34 17.01 12.14
C ILE A 272 15.48 15.76 12.37
N GLY A 273 14.18 15.98 12.34
CA GLY A 273 13.15 14.97 12.53
C GLY A 273 11.83 15.69 12.69
N GLY A 274 11.20 16.00 11.56
CA GLY A 274 10.04 16.90 11.46
C GLY A 274 8.99 16.65 12.55
N ASN A 275 8.49 17.75 13.11
CA ASN A 275 7.47 17.75 14.14
C ASN A 275 6.24 16.98 13.61
N PRO A 276 5.78 15.90 14.27
CA PRO A 276 4.57 15.19 13.84
C PRO A 276 3.33 16.09 13.79
N GLY A 277 3.30 17.18 14.57
CA GLY A 277 2.30 18.25 14.47
C GLY A 277 2.38 19.01 13.15
N GLU A 278 3.58 19.35 12.67
CA GLU A 278 3.77 19.98 11.34
C GLU A 278 3.35 19.04 10.21
N ILE A 279 3.63 17.73 10.34
CA ILE A 279 3.18 16.73 9.35
C ILE A 279 1.64 16.66 9.33
N LEU A 280 0.99 16.65 10.49
CA LEU A 280 -0.47 16.61 10.60
C LEU A 280 -1.13 17.91 10.13
N ASP A 281 -0.60 19.07 10.52
CA ASP A 281 -1.08 20.40 10.11
C ASP A 281 -0.89 20.60 8.60
N TYR A 282 0.23 20.14 8.02
CA TYR A 282 0.46 20.13 6.58
C TYR A 282 -0.59 19.25 5.86
N TYR A 283 -0.86 18.05 6.37
CA TYR A 283 -1.92 17.18 5.81
C TYR A 283 -3.31 17.80 5.88
N LEU A 284 -3.65 18.46 6.99
CA LEU A 284 -4.97 19.06 7.19
C LEU A 284 -5.15 20.32 6.32
N SER A 285 -4.11 21.14 6.15
CA SER A 285 -4.13 22.34 5.31
C SER A 285 -4.41 22.06 3.83
N TYR A 286 -3.96 20.91 3.32
CA TYR A 286 -4.20 20.52 1.94
C TYR A 286 -5.65 20.07 1.70
N LYS A 287 -6.24 19.36 2.68
CA LYS A 287 -7.62 18.85 2.59
C LYS A 287 -8.66 19.97 2.51
N THR A 288 -8.36 21.12 3.10
CA THR A 288 -9.21 22.32 3.05
C THR A 288 -9.12 23.08 1.73
N ASN A 289 -8.01 22.99 1.00
CA ASN A 289 -7.78 23.75 -0.24
C ASN A 289 -8.35 23.09 -1.51
N GLU A 290 -8.69 21.79 -1.48
CA GLU A 290 -9.43 21.11 -2.56
C GLU A 290 -10.96 21.17 -2.37
N SER A 291 -11.43 21.74 -1.25
CA SER A 291 -12.87 21.91 -0.97
C SER A 291 -13.43 23.27 -1.43
N ALA A 292 -12.59 24.10 -2.05
CA ALA A 292 -12.91 25.41 -2.61
C ALA A 292 -12.68 25.39 -4.13
#